data_AF-A0A4T2BVQ7-F1
#
_entry.id   AF-A0A4T2BVQ7-F1
#
_cell.length_a   1.000
_cell.length_b   1.000
_cell.length_c   1.000
_cell.angle_alpha   90.00
_cell.angle_beta   90.00
_cell.angle_gamma   90.00
#
_symmetry.space_group_name_H-M   'P 1'
#
loop_
_entity.id
_entity.type
_entity.pdbx_description
1 polymer ?
#
loop_
_entity_poly.entity_id
_entity_poly.type
_entity_poly.pdbx_seq_one_letter_code
_entity_poly.pdbx_strand_id
1 'polypeptide(L)'
;MVAKVTYLPGVIAVPEEIGEGEFDGDGYGESEVEDAMSEGEREAFLENVVVRALARKALSEWEVTKLLAANGVDESEFELFLDRYRANKYVDDFDLAENLVETLHRRKGYGRSQIKNELSTRHVQPEIISAALEALDDDDELRRAIELAEKRAPSLARLDAQTAERRLTSFLMRKGYPSAVIRSAVAAALTPGPRKVRFN
;
A
#
# COMPACT_ATOMS: atom_id res chain seq x y z
N MET A 1 -29.65 -51.35 -8.34
CA MET A 1 -29.89 -49.93 -8.69
C MET A 1 -28.60 -49.38 -9.28
N VAL A 2 -28.65 -48.92 -10.52
CA VAL A 2 -27.50 -48.46 -11.32
C VAL A 2 -27.53 -46.92 -11.43
N ALA A 3 -26.33 -46.36 -11.62
CA ALA A 3 -25.96 -44.98 -12.00
C ALA A 3 -25.84 -43.97 -10.84
N LYS A 4 -24.81 -43.10 -10.79
CA LYS A 4 -24.23 -42.33 -11.90
C LYS A 4 -22.78 -41.90 -11.58
N VAL A 5 -21.81 -42.40 -12.33
CA VAL A 5 -20.45 -41.83 -12.43
C VAL A 5 -20.43 -41.00 -13.71
N THR A 6 -20.36 -39.69 -13.57
CA THR A 6 -20.21 -38.77 -14.70
C THR A 6 -18.72 -38.73 -15.05
N TYR A 7 -18.32 -39.41 -16.13
CA TYR A 7 -16.98 -39.32 -16.69
C TYR A 7 -16.95 -38.25 -17.79
N LEU A 8 -15.82 -37.56 -17.89
CA LEU A 8 -15.53 -36.44 -18.78
C LEU A 8 -15.75 -36.78 -20.27
N PRO A 9 -16.26 -35.83 -21.08
CA PRO A 9 -16.23 -35.94 -22.53
C PRO A 9 -14.86 -35.53 -23.06
N GLY A 10 -14.29 -36.27 -24.02
CA GLY A 10 -13.13 -35.77 -24.78
C GLY A 10 -12.17 -36.77 -25.40
N VAL A 11 -12.45 -38.08 -25.46
CA VAL A 11 -11.61 -39.02 -26.21
C VAL A 11 -12.49 -39.89 -27.08
N ILE A 12 -12.43 -39.69 -28.40
CA ILE A 12 -12.94 -40.65 -29.38
C ILE A 12 -11.76 -41.06 -30.27
N ALA A 13 -11.60 -42.37 -30.35
CA ALA A 13 -10.62 -43.09 -31.14
C ALA A 13 -10.82 -42.90 -32.66
N VAL A 14 -9.71 -42.94 -33.38
CA VAL A 14 -9.64 -42.96 -34.84
C VAL A 14 -9.97 -44.36 -35.37
N PRO A 15 -10.71 -44.49 -36.48
CA PRO A 15 -10.64 -45.68 -37.32
C PRO A 15 -10.08 -45.37 -38.72
N GLU A 16 -9.05 -46.13 -39.10
CA GLU A 16 -8.73 -46.58 -40.47
C GLU A 16 -9.99 -47.20 -41.13
N GLU A 17 -10.32 -47.12 -42.43
CA GLU A 17 -9.55 -46.93 -43.66
C GLU A 17 -10.52 -46.64 -44.85
N ILE A 18 -10.06 -45.77 -45.77
CA ILE A 18 -10.22 -45.65 -47.26
C ILE A 18 -11.59 -45.55 -47.96
N GLY A 19 -11.77 -44.41 -48.64
CA GLY A 19 -12.55 -44.26 -49.88
C GLY A 19 -11.97 -43.10 -50.70
N GLU A 20 -11.31 -43.42 -51.81
CA GLU A 20 -10.62 -42.49 -52.72
C GLU A 20 -11.60 -41.46 -53.31
N GLY A 21 -11.34 -40.18 -53.04
CA GLY A 21 -11.94 -39.05 -53.72
C GLY A 21 -10.91 -37.94 -53.73
N GLU A 22 -10.44 -37.56 -54.93
CA GLU A 22 -9.62 -36.39 -55.16
C GLU A 22 -10.30 -35.16 -54.51
N PHE A 23 -9.70 -34.70 -53.43
CA PHE A 23 -10.04 -33.46 -52.76
C PHE A 23 -8.79 -32.60 -52.87
N ASP A 24 -8.83 -31.61 -53.77
CA ASP A 24 -7.77 -30.62 -53.92
C ASP A 24 -7.59 -29.90 -52.58
N GLY A 25 -6.50 -30.24 -51.90
CA GLY A 25 -6.19 -29.84 -50.54
C GLY A 25 -5.59 -28.44 -50.47
N ASP A 26 -6.46 -27.44 -50.37
CA ASP A 26 -6.12 -26.11 -49.85
C ASP A 26 -6.64 -25.99 -48.40
N GLY A 27 -5.72 -25.81 -47.43
CA GLY A 27 -6.02 -25.55 -46.01
C GLY A 27 -6.09 -26.82 -45.16
N TYR A 28 -5.39 -26.94 -44.04
CA TYR A 28 -5.24 -25.95 -42.98
C TYR A 28 -3.81 -25.90 -42.47
N GLY A 29 -3.16 -24.77 -42.71
CA GLY A 29 -2.01 -24.36 -41.93
C GLY A 29 -2.43 -24.22 -40.46
N GLU A 30 -1.52 -24.64 -39.59
CA GLU A 30 -1.44 -24.27 -38.19
C GLU A 30 -1.91 -22.82 -38.00
N SER A 31 -2.97 -22.62 -37.23
CA SER A 31 -3.28 -21.32 -36.66
C SER A 31 -3.76 -21.50 -35.23
N GLU A 32 -2.87 -22.05 -34.40
CA GLU A 32 -2.72 -21.52 -33.04
C GLU A 32 -2.09 -20.13 -33.16
N VAL A 33 -2.86 -19.17 -33.68
CA VAL A 33 -2.58 -17.77 -33.38
C VAL A 33 -3.09 -17.59 -31.96
N GLU A 34 -2.19 -17.72 -30.98
CA GLU A 34 -2.38 -17.02 -29.72
C GLU A 34 -2.64 -15.56 -30.08
N ASP A 35 -3.89 -15.10 -29.91
CA ASP A 35 -4.29 -13.71 -30.16
C ASP A 35 -3.45 -12.79 -29.27
N ALA A 36 -2.30 -12.38 -29.78
CA ALA A 36 -1.48 -11.36 -29.17
C ALA A 36 -2.31 -10.07 -29.17
N MET A 37 -2.62 -9.55 -27.98
CA MET A 37 -3.35 -8.29 -27.84
C MET A 37 -2.68 -7.21 -28.70
N SER A 38 -3.49 -6.42 -29.40
CA SER A 38 -2.97 -5.24 -30.10
C SER A 38 -2.34 -4.26 -29.10
N GLU A 39 -1.45 -3.40 -29.58
CA GLU A 39 -0.78 -2.39 -28.75
C GLU A 39 -1.79 -1.51 -28.00
N GLY A 40 -2.88 -1.11 -28.67
CA GLY A 40 -3.96 -0.33 -28.05
C GLY A 40 -4.74 -1.09 -26.98
N GLU A 41 -4.97 -2.40 -27.16
CA GLU A 41 -5.60 -3.25 -26.14
C GLU A 41 -4.70 -3.44 -24.92
N ARG A 42 -3.38 -3.61 -25.14
CA ARG A 42 -2.38 -3.66 -24.06
C ARG A 42 -2.37 -2.36 -23.27
N GLU A 43 -2.33 -1.22 -23.95
CA GLU A 43 -2.31 0.09 -23.30
C GLU A 43 -3.59 0.33 -22.47
N ALA A 44 -4.77 0.08 -23.04
CA ALA A 44 -6.04 0.22 -22.32
C ALA A 44 -6.16 -0.75 -21.13
N PHE A 45 -5.62 -1.97 -21.26
CA PHE A 45 -5.55 -2.93 -20.16
C PHE A 45 -4.68 -2.39 -19.01
N LEU A 46 -3.46 -1.92 -19.31
CA LEU A 46 -2.54 -1.37 -18.33
C LEU A 46 -3.11 -0.13 -17.63
N GLU A 47 -3.73 0.78 -18.37
CA GLU A 47 -4.41 1.95 -17.81
C GLU A 47 -5.51 1.52 -16.82
N ASN A 48 -6.36 0.57 -17.21
CA ASN A 48 -7.39 0.04 -16.33
C ASN A 48 -6.81 -0.57 -15.04
N VAL A 49 -5.68 -1.29 -15.13
CA VAL A 49 -5.00 -1.86 -13.97
C VAL A 49 -4.54 -0.77 -13.00
N VAL A 50 -3.87 0.27 -13.51
CA VAL A 50 -3.34 1.37 -12.69
C VAL A 50 -4.48 2.20 -12.09
N VAL A 51 -5.48 2.58 -12.89
CA VAL A 51 -6.63 3.38 -12.44
C VAL A 51 -7.42 2.64 -11.34
N ARG A 52 -7.66 1.33 -11.49
CA ARG A 52 -8.32 0.53 -10.44
C ARG A 52 -7.48 0.43 -9.17
N ALA A 53 -6.15 0.48 -9.27
CA ALA A 53 -5.28 0.50 -8.09
C ALA A 53 -5.36 1.86 -7.39
N LEU A 54 -5.25 2.96 -8.15
CA LEU A 54 -5.36 4.34 -7.66
C LEU A 54 -6.73 4.64 -7.02
N ALA A 55 -7.81 4.09 -7.59
CA ALA A 55 -9.16 4.23 -7.03
C ALA A 55 -9.32 3.60 -5.63
N ARG A 56 -8.49 2.61 -5.29
CA ARG A 56 -8.53 1.93 -3.98
C ARG A 56 -7.59 2.56 -2.96
N LYS A 57 -6.43 3.04 -3.41
CA LYS A 57 -5.44 3.73 -2.58
C LYS A 57 -4.59 4.66 -3.43
N ALA A 58 -4.18 5.79 -2.87
CA ALA A 58 -3.12 6.59 -3.47
C ALA A 58 -1.82 5.76 -3.57
N LEU A 59 -1.11 5.86 -4.68
CA LEU A 59 0.15 5.16 -4.97
C LEU A 59 1.29 6.16 -5.12
N SER A 60 2.51 5.75 -4.78
CA SER A 60 3.70 6.49 -5.22
C SER A 60 4.04 6.16 -6.67
N GLU A 61 4.86 6.99 -7.31
CA GLU A 61 5.38 6.73 -8.65
C GLU A 61 6.08 5.36 -8.71
N TRP A 62 6.87 5.02 -7.68
CA TRP A 62 7.51 3.71 -7.58
C TRP A 62 6.51 2.55 -7.45
N GLU A 63 5.41 2.71 -6.73
CA GLU A 63 4.39 1.66 -6.66
C GLU A 63 3.69 1.47 -8.02
N VAL A 64 3.53 2.54 -8.79
CA VAL A 64 2.98 2.47 -10.15
C VAL A 64 3.94 1.74 -11.09
N THR A 65 5.24 2.03 -11.05
CA THR A 65 6.22 1.29 -11.86
C THR A 65 6.28 -0.19 -11.46
N LYS A 66 6.19 -0.51 -10.17
CA LYS A 66 6.07 -1.90 -9.71
C LYS A 66 4.82 -2.60 -10.25
N LEU A 67 3.69 -1.88 -10.29
CA LEU A 67 2.45 -2.41 -10.84
C LEU A 67 2.57 -2.64 -12.36
N LEU A 68 3.15 -1.71 -13.10
CA LEU A 68 3.39 -1.84 -14.54
C LEU A 68 4.36 -2.99 -14.85
N ALA A 69 5.47 -3.09 -14.13
CA ALA A 69 6.45 -4.17 -14.26
C ALA A 69 5.82 -5.55 -14.04
N ALA A 70 4.95 -5.68 -13.04
CA ALA A 70 4.22 -6.92 -12.75
C ALA A 70 3.23 -7.32 -13.88
N ASN A 71 2.93 -6.41 -14.81
CA ASN A 71 2.08 -6.64 -15.98
C ASN A 71 2.88 -6.63 -17.29
N GLY A 72 4.19 -6.86 -17.25
CA GLY A 72 5.02 -7.05 -18.45
C GLY A 72 5.36 -5.76 -19.18
N VAL A 73 5.48 -4.65 -18.45
CA VAL A 73 5.99 -3.38 -18.98
C VAL A 73 7.49 -3.29 -18.72
N ASP A 74 8.25 -2.94 -19.76
CA ASP A 74 9.69 -2.78 -19.67
C ASP A 74 10.07 -1.45 -19.01
N GLU A 75 11.24 -1.42 -18.37
CA GLU A 75 11.70 -0.23 -17.63
C GLU A 75 11.84 1.01 -18.52
N SER A 76 12.17 0.82 -19.81
CA SER A 76 12.24 1.91 -20.79
C SER A 76 10.90 2.59 -21.07
N GLU A 77 9.77 1.93 -20.80
CA GLU A 77 8.43 2.48 -21.01
C GLU A 77 7.91 3.24 -19.78
N PHE A 78 8.49 3.05 -18.58
CA PHE A 78 7.94 3.59 -17.33
C PHE A 78 7.78 5.10 -17.34
N GLU A 79 8.80 5.83 -17.84
CA GLU A 79 8.76 7.29 -17.82
C GLU A 79 7.64 7.84 -18.72
N LEU A 80 7.40 7.22 -19.87
CA LEU A 80 6.30 7.58 -20.76
C LEU A 80 4.93 7.41 -20.07
N PHE A 81 4.75 6.32 -19.32
CA PHE A 81 3.55 6.13 -18.51
C PHE A 81 3.47 7.20 -17.41
N LEU A 82 4.51 7.34 -16.58
CA LEU A 82 4.54 8.27 -15.46
C LEU A 82 4.28 9.71 -15.88
N ASP A 83 4.85 10.17 -16.99
CA ASP A 83 4.59 11.51 -17.55
C ASP A 83 3.09 11.73 -17.79
N ARG A 84 2.41 10.75 -18.36
CA ARG A 84 0.96 10.82 -18.60
C ARG A 84 0.17 10.83 -17.29
N TYR A 85 0.53 9.99 -16.32
CA TYR A 85 -0.15 9.95 -15.02
C TYR A 85 0.07 11.24 -14.22
N ARG A 86 1.28 11.80 -14.25
CA ARG A 86 1.62 13.10 -13.65
C ARG A 86 0.87 14.24 -14.32
N ALA A 87 0.82 14.27 -15.65
CA ALA A 87 0.10 15.28 -16.42
C ALA A 87 -1.41 15.31 -16.11
N ASN A 88 -2.01 14.15 -15.86
CA ASN A 88 -3.41 14.03 -15.46
C ASN A 88 -3.63 14.12 -13.94
N LYS A 89 -2.58 14.38 -13.14
CA LYS A 89 -2.62 14.44 -11.67
C LYS A 89 -3.17 13.16 -11.02
N TYR A 90 -2.98 12.02 -11.67
CA TYR A 90 -3.33 10.71 -11.14
C TYR A 90 -2.30 10.20 -10.13
N VAL A 91 -1.04 10.61 -10.30
CA VAL A 91 0.08 10.27 -9.42
C VAL A 91 0.86 11.55 -9.15
N ASP A 92 1.08 11.84 -7.88
CA ASP A 92 1.87 12.97 -7.41
C ASP A 92 2.45 12.62 -6.03
N ASP A 93 3.76 12.42 -5.96
CA ASP A 93 4.44 12.02 -4.73
C ASP A 93 4.41 13.12 -3.66
N PHE A 94 4.26 14.40 -4.04
CA PHE A 94 4.07 15.49 -3.08
C PHE A 94 2.71 15.39 -2.41
N ASP A 95 1.64 15.30 -3.20
CA ASP A 95 0.27 15.13 -2.68
C ASP A 95 0.16 13.86 -1.84
N LEU A 96 0.83 12.78 -2.27
CA LEU A 96 0.89 11.55 -1.51
C LEU A 96 1.52 11.76 -0.13
N ALA A 97 2.65 12.45 -0.09
CA ALA A 97 3.39 12.68 1.15
C ALA A 97 2.59 13.51 2.15
N GLU A 98 2.00 14.63 1.70
CA GLU A 98 1.16 15.49 2.54
C GLU A 98 -0.04 14.72 3.13
N ASN A 99 -0.78 13.98 2.29
CA ASN A 99 -1.93 13.20 2.72
C ASN A 99 -1.55 12.10 3.73
N LEU A 100 -0.38 11.48 3.53
CA LEU A 100 0.10 10.41 4.40
C LEU A 100 0.57 10.96 5.75
N VAL A 101 1.26 12.09 5.76
CA VAL A 101 1.64 12.83 6.99
C VAL A 101 0.38 13.11 7.82
N GLU A 102 -0.61 13.76 7.21
CA GLU A 102 -1.88 14.11 7.86
C GLU A 102 -2.59 12.86 8.42
N THR A 103 -2.71 11.80 7.61
CA THR A 103 -3.39 10.56 7.98
C THR A 103 -2.68 9.84 9.12
N LEU A 104 -1.36 9.65 9.03
CA LEU A 104 -0.59 8.91 10.02
C LEU A 104 -0.43 9.69 11.32
N HIS A 105 -0.20 11.00 11.23
CA HIS A 105 -0.07 11.83 12.41
C HIS A 105 -1.41 11.94 13.15
N ARG A 106 -2.48 12.39 12.48
CA ARG A 106 -3.77 12.63 13.14
C ARG A 106 -4.49 11.33 13.50
N ARG A 107 -4.62 10.39 12.57
CA ARG A 107 -5.43 9.18 12.78
C ARG A 107 -4.68 8.05 13.49
N LYS A 108 -3.40 7.84 13.16
CA LYS A 108 -2.60 6.74 13.75
C LYS A 108 -1.75 7.19 14.95
N GLY A 109 -1.54 8.48 15.14
CA GLY A 109 -0.72 9.03 16.22
C GLY A 109 0.75 8.64 16.05
N TYR A 110 1.24 8.67 14.82
CA TYR A 110 2.65 8.44 14.53
C TYR A 110 3.45 9.74 14.63
N GLY A 111 4.66 9.63 15.18
CA GLY A 111 5.68 10.67 15.18
C GLY A 111 6.48 10.67 13.88
N ARG A 112 7.28 11.71 13.70
CA ARG A 112 7.99 12.00 12.44
C ARG A 112 8.82 10.84 11.92
N SER A 113 9.53 10.12 12.78
CA SER A 113 10.38 9.00 12.35
C SER A 113 9.58 7.87 11.72
N GLN A 114 8.39 7.57 12.24
CA GLN A 114 7.57 6.49 11.69
C GLN A 114 6.90 6.91 10.37
N ILE A 115 6.51 8.18 10.26
CA ILE A 115 5.96 8.75 9.02
C ILE A 115 7.03 8.75 7.93
N LYS A 116 8.25 9.20 8.27
CA LYS A 116 9.42 9.14 7.38
C LYS A 116 9.65 7.72 6.88
N ASN A 117 9.67 6.74 7.77
CA ASN A 117 9.88 5.33 7.39
C ASN A 117 8.80 4.82 6.43
N GLU A 118 7.53 5.21 6.64
CA GLU A 118 6.43 4.83 5.73
C GLU A 118 6.65 5.41 4.33
N LEU A 119 6.98 6.71 4.23
CA LEU A 119 7.24 7.38 2.95
C LEU A 119 8.46 6.80 2.25
N SER A 120 9.55 6.55 2.99
CA SER A 120 10.77 5.95 2.44
C SER A 120 10.54 4.52 1.96
N THR A 121 9.70 3.73 2.63
CA THR A 121 9.33 2.37 2.18
C THR A 121 8.58 2.39 0.85
N ARG A 122 7.89 3.50 0.56
CA ARG A 122 7.20 3.74 -0.72
C ARG A 122 8.07 4.45 -1.75
N HIS A 123 9.36 4.61 -1.46
CA HIS A 123 10.36 5.24 -2.33
C HIS A 123 10.06 6.69 -2.70
N VAL A 124 9.34 7.43 -1.85
CA VAL A 124 9.20 8.88 -2.00
C VAL A 124 10.56 9.56 -1.82
N GLN A 125 10.87 10.55 -2.67
CA GLN A 125 12.17 11.21 -2.67
C GLN A 125 12.46 11.92 -1.33
N PRO A 126 13.71 11.91 -0.84
CA PRO A 126 14.07 12.52 0.45
C PRO A 126 13.66 14.00 0.60
N GLU A 127 13.73 14.76 -0.48
CA GLU A 127 13.38 16.18 -0.53
C GLU A 127 11.88 16.39 -0.30
N ILE A 128 11.04 15.57 -0.92
CA ILE A 128 9.58 15.57 -0.73
C ILE A 128 9.25 15.17 0.71
N ILE A 129 9.93 14.15 1.24
CA ILE A 129 9.75 13.72 2.63
C ILE A 129 10.10 14.85 3.60
N SER A 130 11.21 15.56 3.37
CA SER A 130 11.61 16.70 4.21
C SER A 130 10.53 17.77 4.20
N ALA A 131 10.12 18.21 3.00
CA ALA A 131 9.11 19.26 2.83
C ALA A 131 7.78 18.89 3.52
N ALA A 132 7.31 17.65 3.33
CA ALA A 132 6.05 17.19 3.94
C ALA A 132 6.13 17.09 5.48
N LEU A 133 7.31 16.79 6.04
CA LEU A 133 7.52 16.72 7.49
C LEU A 133 7.77 18.07 8.15
N GLU A 134 8.28 19.06 7.40
CA GLU A 134 8.43 20.45 7.86
C GLU A 134 7.08 21.10 8.17
N ALA A 135 6.01 20.65 7.51
CA ALA A 135 4.65 21.09 7.80
C ALA A 135 4.13 20.63 9.18
N LEU A 136 4.79 19.65 9.83
CA LEU A 136 4.49 19.29 11.21
C LEU A 136 5.21 20.27 12.13
N ASP A 137 4.49 20.89 13.07
CA ASP A 137 5.08 21.72 14.12
C ASP A 137 5.64 20.84 15.26
N ASP A 138 6.76 21.25 15.86
CA ASP A 138 7.35 20.58 17.03
C ASP A 138 6.41 20.60 18.24
N ASP A 139 5.68 21.70 18.42
CA ASP A 139 4.69 21.83 19.49
C ASP A 139 3.48 20.91 19.26
N ASP A 140 3.09 20.67 18.01
CA ASP A 140 2.08 19.67 17.65
C ASP A 140 2.56 18.25 17.99
N GLU A 141 3.82 17.93 17.69
CA GLU A 141 4.37 16.59 17.93
C GLU A 141 4.40 16.24 19.42
N LEU A 142 4.84 17.18 20.28
CA LEU A 142 4.85 16.98 21.73
C LEU A 142 3.43 16.85 22.30
N ARG A 143 2.52 17.76 21.93
CA ARG A 143 1.12 17.70 22.38
C ARG A 143 0.50 16.36 22.04
N ARG A 144 0.71 15.87 20.82
CA ARG A 144 0.16 14.58 20.38
C ARG A 144 0.74 13.41 21.17
N ALA A 145 2.05 13.43 21.46
CA ALA A 145 2.69 12.40 22.27
C ALA A 145 2.12 12.36 23.69
N ILE A 146 1.88 13.52 24.31
CA ILE A 146 1.25 13.64 25.64
C ILE A 146 -0.15 13.01 25.63
N GLU A 147 -1.00 13.39 24.68
CA GLU A 147 -2.37 12.84 24.57
C GLU A 147 -2.37 11.31 24.44
N LEU A 148 -1.46 10.76 23.63
CA LEU A 148 -1.30 9.31 23.48
C LEU A 148 -0.82 8.65 24.78
N ALA A 149 0.11 9.30 25.47
CA ALA A 149 0.65 8.81 26.73
C ALA A 149 -0.43 8.79 27.83
N GLU A 150 -1.17 9.89 27.99
CA GLU A 150 -2.27 10.03 28.93
C GLU A 150 -3.39 9.02 28.66
N LYS A 151 -3.74 8.80 27.38
CA LYS A 151 -4.72 7.78 26.99
C LYS A 151 -4.25 6.36 27.33
N ARG A 152 -2.94 6.11 27.26
CA ARG A 152 -2.35 4.79 27.50
C ARG A 152 -2.10 4.52 29.00
N ALA A 153 -1.77 5.54 29.78
CA ALA A 153 -1.38 5.42 31.19
C ALA A 153 -2.37 4.64 32.07
N PRO A 154 -3.70 4.78 31.95
CA PRO A 154 -4.66 3.99 32.74
C PRO A 154 -4.50 2.48 32.58
N SER A 155 -4.10 2.00 31.39
CA SER A 155 -3.86 0.56 31.15
C SER A 155 -2.64 0.01 31.88
N LEU A 156 -1.78 0.90 32.41
CA LEU A 156 -0.54 0.58 33.12
C LEU A 156 -0.66 0.80 34.62
N ALA A 157 -1.81 1.28 35.12
CA ALA A 157 -2.00 1.73 36.50
C ALA A 157 -1.82 0.65 37.59
N ARG A 158 -1.86 -0.65 37.22
CA ARG A 158 -1.62 -1.77 38.14
C ARG A 158 -0.15 -2.17 38.25
N LEU A 159 0.71 -1.61 37.42
CA LEU A 159 2.13 -1.93 37.39
C LEU A 159 2.88 -1.00 38.35
N ASP A 160 4.07 -1.43 38.77
CA ASP A 160 4.99 -0.54 39.47
C ASP A 160 5.43 0.62 38.54
N ALA A 161 5.87 1.72 39.14
CA ALA A 161 6.21 2.95 38.42
C ALA A 161 7.27 2.73 37.33
N GLN A 162 8.33 1.96 37.63
CA GLN A 162 9.43 1.71 36.70
C GLN A 162 8.96 0.87 35.50
N THR A 163 8.13 -0.15 35.74
CA THR A 163 7.55 -0.96 34.66
C THR A 163 6.58 -0.15 33.81
N ALA A 164 5.73 0.69 34.43
CA ALA A 164 4.81 1.55 33.71
C ALA A 164 5.56 2.54 32.79
N GLU A 165 6.58 3.20 33.32
CA GLU A 165 7.46 4.12 32.57
C GLU A 165 8.10 3.41 31.37
N ARG A 166 8.77 2.26 31.59
CA ARG A 166 9.41 1.49 30.53
C ARG A 166 8.44 1.09 29.42
N ARG A 167 7.23 0.64 29.78
CA ARG A 167 6.21 0.23 28.80
C ARG A 167 5.65 1.41 28.01
N LEU A 168 5.47 2.56 28.66
CA LEU A 168 4.98 3.77 28.01
C LEU A 168 6.03 4.36 27.06
N THR A 169 7.29 4.42 27.49
CA THR A 169 8.44 4.76 26.64
C THR A 169 8.51 3.86 25.41
N SER A 170 8.47 2.53 25.61
CA SER A 170 8.51 1.56 24.51
C SER A 170 7.33 1.70 23.54
N PHE A 171 6.15 2.08 24.05
CA PHE A 171 4.97 2.35 23.23
C PHE A 171 5.19 3.57 22.32
N LEU A 172 5.68 4.69 22.88
CA LEU A 172 5.93 5.90 22.10
C LEU A 172 7.12 5.75 21.14
N MET A 173 8.14 4.97 21.49
CA MET A 173 9.24 4.63 20.58
C MET A 173 8.72 3.92 19.32
N ARG A 174 7.83 2.93 19.47
CA ARG A 174 7.19 2.25 18.33
C ARG A 174 6.24 3.15 17.54
N LYS A 175 5.79 4.25 18.13
CA LYS A 175 5.05 5.30 17.43
C LYS A 175 5.95 6.25 16.66
N GLY A 176 7.27 6.19 16.84
CA GLY A 176 8.24 7.00 16.09
C GLY A 176 8.55 8.35 16.69
N TYR A 177 8.24 8.58 17.97
CA TYR A 177 8.57 9.85 18.64
C TYR A 177 10.05 9.90 19.04
N PRO A 178 10.70 11.07 19.00
CA PRO A 178 12.08 11.23 19.43
C PRO A 178 12.20 11.17 20.97
N SER A 179 13.38 10.76 21.46
CA SER A 179 13.62 10.52 22.89
C SER A 179 13.28 11.72 23.78
N ALA A 180 13.51 12.95 23.33
CA ALA A 180 13.17 14.16 24.09
C ALA A 180 11.66 14.34 24.28
N VAL A 181 10.87 14.11 23.22
CA VAL A 181 9.40 14.14 23.27
C VAL A 181 8.87 13.00 24.13
N ILE A 182 9.44 11.80 24.01
CA ILE A 182 9.05 10.64 24.82
C ILE A 182 9.20 10.92 26.30
N ARG A 183 10.37 11.43 26.74
CA ARG A 183 10.61 11.74 28.17
C ARG A 183 9.58 12.73 28.69
N SER A 184 9.31 13.79 27.94
CA SER A 184 8.35 14.83 28.31
C SER A 184 6.92 14.29 28.41
N ALA A 185 6.49 13.50 27.43
CA ALA A 185 5.16 12.90 27.41
C ALA A 185 4.94 11.87 28.53
N VAL A 186 5.96 11.05 28.82
CA VAL A 186 5.90 10.06 29.90
C VAL A 186 5.83 10.76 31.26
N ALA A 187 6.65 11.79 31.48
CA ALA A 187 6.62 12.59 32.70
C ALA A 187 5.24 13.24 32.90
N ALA A 188 4.66 13.84 31.85
CA ALA A 188 3.32 14.42 31.91
C ALA A 188 2.25 13.40 32.27
N ALA A 189 2.28 12.20 31.67
CA ALA A 189 1.25 11.18 31.86
C ALA A 189 1.35 10.40 33.17
N LEU A 190 2.54 10.28 33.75
CA LEU A 190 2.77 9.52 35.00
C LEU A 190 2.90 10.41 36.24
N THR A 191 3.03 11.73 36.08
CA THR A 191 2.89 12.66 37.20
C THR A 191 1.45 12.57 37.71
N PRO A 192 1.21 12.31 39.01
CA PRO A 192 -0.12 12.25 39.56
C PRO A 192 -0.78 13.66 39.56
N GLY A 193 -1.44 14.02 38.46
CA GLY A 193 -2.34 15.16 38.38
C GLY A 193 -3.69 14.88 39.06
N PRO A 194 -4.44 15.90 39.52
CA PRO A 194 -5.73 15.69 40.15
C PRO A 194 -6.65 14.96 39.17
N ARG A 195 -7.11 13.76 39.56
CA ARG A 195 -8.06 12.97 38.76
C ARG A 195 -9.25 13.86 38.41
N LYS A 196 -9.42 14.20 37.12
CA LYS A 196 -10.66 14.82 36.63
C LYS A 196 -11.78 13.81 36.86
N VAL A 197 -12.51 14.00 37.97
CA VAL A 197 -13.74 13.28 38.26
C VAL A 197 -14.71 13.66 37.15
N ARG A 198 -15.03 12.70 36.28
CA ARG A 198 -16.12 12.89 35.33
C ARG A 198 -17.42 12.84 36.13
N PHE A 199 -18.07 13.99 36.28
CA PHE A 199 -19.47 14.01 36.64
C PHE A 199 -20.26 13.56 35.41
N ASN A 200 -21.05 12.50 35.57
CA ASN A 200 -22.00 12.00 34.58
C ASN A 200 -23.20 12.93 34.47
#